data_AF-A0A5J5BHA3-F1
#
_entry.id   AF-A0A5J5BHA3-F1
#
_cell.length_a   1.000
_cell.length_b   1.000
_cell.length_c   1.000
_cell.angle_alpha   90.00
_cell.angle_beta   90.00
_cell.angle_gamma   90.00
#
_symmetry.space_group_name_H-M   'P 1'
#
loop_
_entity.id
_entity.type
_entity.pdbx_description
1 polymer ?
#
loop_
_entity_poly.entity_id
_entity_poly.type
_entity_poly.pdbx_seq_one_letter_code
_entity_poly.pdbx_strand_id
1 'polypeptide(L)'
;MLIFPVMGYNHSEANNNEGSASITGGYFYRSMTDPCMYGRYLYGDLYAGAMWAGTENPENSGNFTTSKISFGCAHDSPIPCSFVPGSSLPALGYLFSFGEDNNKDIFLLASSGVYRVVRPSRCNYTCAKENVTAVATPSPSASPSSQPSRLNDRYKNMVLLCSSLLLLLLCFV
;
A
#
# COMPACT_ATOMS: atom_id res chain seq x y z
N MET A 1 6.95 33.04 4.26
CA MET A 1 5.76 33.41 5.06
C MET A 1 4.89 32.17 5.18
N LEU A 2 4.48 31.78 6.39
CA LEU A 2 3.58 30.65 6.65
C LEU A 2 2.34 31.16 7.40
N ILE A 3 1.16 30.61 7.11
CA ILE A 3 -0.09 30.84 7.84
C ILE A 3 -0.40 29.64 8.74
N PHE A 4 -1.36 29.76 9.66
CA PHE A 4 -1.82 28.62 10.48
C PHE A 4 -2.19 27.43 9.58
N PRO A 5 -1.92 26.19 10.03
CA PRO A 5 -2.24 25.00 9.25
C PRO A 5 -3.76 24.93 8.99
N VAL A 6 -4.12 24.52 7.77
CA VAL A 6 -5.52 24.31 7.38
C VAL A 6 -6.13 23.14 8.16
N MET A 7 -5.33 22.11 8.46
CA MET A 7 -5.72 20.93 9.22
C MET A 7 -4.54 20.36 10.01
N GLY A 8 -4.87 19.59 11.04
CA GLY A 8 -3.94 18.83 11.85
C GLY A 8 -4.72 17.84 12.72
N TYR A 9 -4.04 17.15 13.60
CA TYR A 9 -4.66 16.27 14.59
C TYR A 9 -3.92 16.40 15.91
N ASN A 10 -4.57 16.05 17.02
CA ASN A 10 -3.89 16.06 18.31
C ASN A 10 -3.08 14.77 18.47
N HIS A 11 -1.82 14.89 18.87
CA HIS A 11 -0.93 13.75 19.11
C HIS A 11 -1.53 12.69 20.05
N SER A 12 -2.41 13.07 20.99
CA SER A 12 -3.11 12.13 21.87
C SER A 12 -4.20 11.28 21.20
N GLU A 13 -4.59 11.55 19.95
CA GLU A 13 -5.71 10.89 19.25
C GLU A 13 -5.27 9.73 18.32
N ALA A 14 -3.97 9.61 18.01
CA ALA A 14 -3.49 8.64 17.02
C ALA A 14 -3.39 7.21 17.58
N ASN A 15 -2.51 7.00 18.55
CA ASN A 15 -2.29 5.71 19.20
C ASN A 15 -1.70 5.93 20.60
N ASN A 16 -2.29 5.31 21.63
CA ASN A 16 -1.82 5.44 23.01
C ASN A 16 -0.58 4.60 23.31
N ASN A 17 -0.26 3.61 22.47
CA ASN A 17 0.86 2.68 22.71
C ASN A 17 2.17 3.19 22.12
N GLU A 18 2.16 3.56 20.83
CA GLU A 18 3.36 4.01 20.09
C GLU A 18 3.47 5.54 20.03
N GLY A 19 2.41 6.26 20.43
CA GLY A 19 2.30 7.70 20.27
C GLY A 19 1.92 8.10 18.84
N SER A 20 2.40 9.26 18.44
CA SER A 20 2.09 9.94 17.18
C SER A 20 3.30 10.71 16.72
N ALA A 21 3.37 10.98 15.42
CA ALA A 21 4.50 11.65 14.80
C ALA A 21 4.06 12.83 13.91
N SER A 22 5.04 13.52 13.34
CA SER A 22 4.76 14.58 12.37
C SER A 22 4.07 14.00 11.13
N ILE A 23 3.09 14.76 10.60
CA ILE A 23 2.46 14.48 9.31
C ILE A 23 3.54 14.44 8.23
N THR A 24 3.65 13.32 7.50
CA THR A 24 4.66 13.15 6.44
C THR A 24 4.14 13.57 5.07
N GLY A 25 2.83 13.67 4.93
CA GLY A 25 2.20 14.21 3.73
C GLY A 25 0.73 13.83 3.64
N GLY A 26 0.17 14.06 2.45
CA GLY A 26 -1.18 13.68 2.11
C GLY A 26 -1.49 13.97 0.64
N TYR A 27 -2.70 13.64 0.22
CA TYR A 27 -3.18 13.87 -1.13
C TYR A 27 -4.69 14.13 -1.14
N PHE A 28 -5.15 14.99 -2.04
CA PHE A 28 -6.58 15.07 -2.35
C PHE A 28 -7.00 13.81 -3.09
N TYR A 29 -7.88 13.02 -2.48
CA TYR A 29 -8.30 11.75 -3.02
C TYR A 29 -9.23 11.98 -4.21
N ARG A 30 -8.71 11.76 -5.42
CA ARG A 30 -9.45 11.90 -6.69
C ARG A 30 -9.64 10.58 -7.43
N SER A 31 -9.20 9.47 -6.84
CA SER A 31 -9.50 8.14 -7.38
C SER A 31 -10.99 7.85 -7.29
N MET A 32 -11.52 7.15 -8.29
CA MET A 32 -12.86 6.57 -8.25
C MET A 32 -12.89 5.18 -7.60
N THR A 33 -11.73 4.64 -7.21
CA THR A 33 -11.59 3.32 -6.59
C THR A 33 -12.28 3.26 -5.22
N ASP A 34 -12.15 4.30 -4.40
CA ASP A 34 -12.97 4.50 -3.18
C ASP A 34 -13.84 5.77 -3.34
N PRO A 35 -15.09 5.64 -3.81
CA PRO A 35 -15.96 6.79 -4.03
C PRO A 35 -16.44 7.46 -2.73
N CYS A 36 -16.26 6.84 -1.57
CA CYS A 36 -16.55 7.47 -0.27
C CYS A 36 -15.40 8.37 0.21
N MET A 37 -14.21 8.19 -0.34
CA MET A 37 -13.06 9.06 -0.11
C MET A 37 -12.93 10.19 -1.13
N TYR A 38 -13.61 10.11 -2.27
CA TYR A 38 -13.54 11.12 -3.32
C TYR A 38 -13.78 12.55 -2.80
N GLY A 39 -12.86 13.46 -3.11
CA GLY A 39 -12.89 14.86 -2.71
C GLY A 39 -12.33 15.15 -1.31
N ARG A 40 -11.99 14.11 -0.54
CA ARG A 40 -11.42 14.26 0.82
C ARG A 40 -9.90 14.29 0.75
N TYR A 41 -9.27 15.02 1.67
CA TYR A 41 -7.81 15.06 1.78
C TYR A 41 -7.31 13.94 2.69
N LEU A 42 -6.69 12.91 2.11
CA LEU A 42 -6.12 11.78 2.85
C LEU A 42 -4.71 12.14 3.34
N TYR A 43 -4.42 11.94 4.63
CA TYR A 43 -3.08 12.17 5.16
C TYR A 43 -2.76 11.25 6.35
N GLY A 44 -1.48 11.19 6.69
CA GLY A 44 -0.94 10.32 7.73
C GLY A 44 0.36 10.86 8.32
N ASP A 45 0.75 10.31 9.46
CA ASP A 45 1.99 10.63 10.14
C ASP A 45 3.08 9.59 9.87
N LEU A 46 4.29 9.88 10.33
CA LEU A 46 5.45 8.98 10.13
C LEU A 46 5.21 7.57 10.67
N TYR A 47 4.44 7.39 11.74
CA TYR A 47 4.26 6.08 12.37
C TYR A 47 3.18 5.22 11.72
N ALA A 48 2.35 5.81 10.87
CA ALA A 48 1.28 5.10 10.16
C ALA A 48 0.31 4.35 11.10
N GLY A 49 0.27 4.72 12.39
CA GLY A 49 -0.62 4.12 13.38
C GLY A 49 -2.07 4.60 13.24
N ALA A 50 -2.27 5.71 12.54
CA ALA A 50 -3.56 6.26 12.17
C ALA A 50 -3.46 6.98 10.82
N MET A 51 -4.59 7.08 10.14
CA MET A 51 -4.77 7.93 8.98
C MET A 51 -5.97 8.84 9.22
N TRP A 52 -5.99 9.96 8.52
CA TRP A 52 -7.05 10.96 8.62
C TRP A 52 -7.54 11.37 7.24
N ALA A 53 -8.78 11.82 7.23
CA ALA A 53 -9.42 12.41 6.08
C ALA A 53 -9.97 13.79 6.45
N GLY A 54 -9.48 14.80 5.73
CA GLY A 54 -9.99 16.16 5.73
C GLY A 54 -11.20 16.29 4.80
N THR A 55 -12.31 16.81 5.32
CA THR A 55 -13.51 17.10 4.53
C THR A 55 -13.72 18.59 4.48
N GLU A 56 -13.73 19.16 3.29
CA GLU A 56 -14.06 20.57 3.07
C GLU A 56 -15.57 20.76 3.10
N ASN A 57 -16.06 21.76 3.84
CA ASN A 57 -17.48 22.10 3.84
C ASN A 57 -17.71 23.58 4.20
N PRO A 58 -18.37 24.38 3.34
CA PRO A 58 -18.82 24.06 1.97
C PRO A 58 -17.65 23.79 1.00
N GLU A 59 -17.94 23.23 -0.16
CA GLU A 59 -16.93 23.01 -1.22
C GLU A 59 -16.26 24.33 -1.63
N ASN A 60 -14.93 24.33 -1.79
CA ASN A 60 -14.11 25.51 -2.11
C ASN A 60 -14.10 26.63 -1.04
N SER A 61 -14.50 26.34 0.19
CA SER A 61 -14.52 27.33 1.28
C SER A 61 -13.17 27.54 1.97
N GLY A 62 -12.22 26.60 1.80
CA GLY A 62 -11.01 26.50 2.60
C GLY A 62 -11.25 26.00 4.03
N ASN A 63 -12.50 25.69 4.41
CA ASN A 63 -12.85 25.22 5.74
C ASN A 63 -12.90 23.70 5.78
N PHE A 64 -11.95 23.11 6.50
CA PHE A 64 -11.84 21.67 6.61
C PHE A 64 -12.15 21.18 8.02
N THR A 65 -12.77 20.00 8.07
CA THR A 65 -12.91 19.21 9.29
C THR A 65 -12.10 17.93 9.15
N THR A 66 -11.41 17.55 10.22
CA THR A 66 -10.59 16.34 10.26
C THR A 66 -11.36 15.19 10.91
N SER A 67 -11.22 14.01 10.33
CA SER A 67 -11.72 12.76 10.92
C SER A 67 -10.68 11.66 10.80
N LYS A 68 -10.49 10.88 11.87
CA LYS A 68 -9.70 9.64 11.82
C LYS A 68 -10.43 8.63 10.95
N ILE A 69 -9.70 7.91 10.10
CA ILE A 69 -10.26 6.87 9.24
C ILE A 69 -9.67 5.51 9.58
N SER A 70 -10.49 4.48 9.41
CA SER A 70 -10.04 3.09 9.46
C SER A 70 -9.36 2.71 8.15
N PHE A 71 -8.28 1.96 8.24
CA PHE A 71 -7.62 1.36 7.08
C PHE A 71 -7.21 -0.07 7.41
N GLY A 72 -7.14 -0.89 6.37
CA GLY A 72 -6.96 -2.33 6.49
C GLY A 72 -6.45 -2.90 5.19
N CYS A 73 -6.16 -4.19 5.22
CA CYS A 73 -5.58 -4.89 4.09
C CYS A 73 -6.61 -5.54 3.19
N ALA A 74 -6.30 -5.52 1.88
CA ALA A 74 -7.07 -6.26 0.89
C ALA A 74 -6.91 -7.76 1.11
N HIS A 75 -8.02 -8.50 1.22
CA HIS A 75 -7.99 -9.95 1.44
C HIS A 75 -7.40 -10.73 0.25
N ASP A 76 -7.42 -10.14 -0.94
CA ASP A 76 -6.90 -10.65 -2.21
C ASP A 76 -5.58 -9.97 -2.61
N SER A 77 -4.82 -9.42 -1.64
CA SER A 77 -3.50 -8.86 -1.91
C SER A 77 -2.52 -9.94 -2.39
N PRO A 78 -1.75 -9.70 -3.48
CA PRO A 78 -0.74 -10.66 -3.94
C PRO A 78 0.35 -10.94 -2.92
N ILE A 79 0.67 -9.95 -2.08
CA ILE A 79 1.59 -10.09 -0.95
C ILE A 79 0.74 -10.09 0.32
N PRO A 80 0.79 -11.16 1.15
CA PRO A 80 0.05 -11.21 2.40
C PRO A 80 0.42 -10.04 3.30
N CYS A 81 -0.59 -9.42 3.90
CA CYS A 81 -0.33 -8.37 4.87
C CYS A 81 0.19 -8.93 6.20
N SER A 82 1.14 -8.22 6.78
CA SER A 82 1.51 -8.33 8.18
C SER A 82 0.69 -7.34 9.02
N PHE A 83 0.49 -7.68 10.29
CA PHE A 83 -0.23 -6.85 11.25
C PHE A 83 0.66 -6.55 12.44
N VAL A 84 0.43 -5.40 13.07
CA VAL A 84 1.12 -5.03 14.32
C VAL A 84 0.71 -6.06 15.40
N PRO A 85 1.66 -6.67 16.14
CA PRO A 85 1.35 -7.65 17.17
C PRO A 85 0.30 -7.14 18.17
N GLY A 86 -0.78 -7.91 18.36
CA GLY A 86 -1.86 -7.53 19.28
C GLY A 86 -2.81 -6.44 18.76
N SER A 87 -2.73 -6.07 17.49
CA SER A 87 -3.56 -5.05 16.85
C SER A 87 -4.15 -5.54 15.51
N SER A 88 -5.23 -4.90 15.06
CA SER A 88 -5.81 -5.10 13.72
C SER A 88 -5.19 -4.19 12.65
N LEU A 89 -4.24 -3.34 13.03
CA LEU A 89 -3.58 -2.40 12.12
C LEU A 89 -2.56 -3.11 11.22
N PRO A 90 -2.57 -2.85 9.90
CA PRO A 90 -1.51 -3.28 9.01
C PRO A 90 -0.14 -2.75 9.47
N ALA A 91 0.87 -3.61 9.47
CA ALA A 91 2.24 -3.26 9.85
C ALA A 91 2.97 -2.54 8.70
N LEU A 92 2.54 -1.31 8.39
CA LEU A 92 3.16 -0.47 7.35
C LEU A 92 4.58 -0.01 7.74
N GLY A 93 4.92 -0.03 9.02
CA GLY A 93 6.16 0.60 9.52
C GLY A 93 6.10 2.11 9.33
N TYR A 94 7.19 2.74 8.93
CA TYR A 94 7.23 4.19 8.73
C TYR A 94 6.63 4.63 7.40
N LEU A 95 5.69 5.57 7.42
CA LEU A 95 5.09 6.18 6.23
C LEU A 95 5.91 7.39 5.78
N PHE A 96 6.56 7.29 4.63
CA PHE A 96 7.48 8.33 4.16
C PHE A 96 6.83 9.36 3.25
N SER A 97 5.97 8.93 2.32
CA SER A 97 5.34 9.84 1.35
C SER A 97 4.12 9.22 0.67
N PHE A 98 3.44 10.04 -0.12
CA PHE A 98 2.25 9.68 -0.90
C PHE A 98 2.54 9.93 -2.38
N GLY A 99 1.89 9.16 -3.25
CA GLY A 99 1.95 9.32 -4.70
C GLY A 99 0.57 9.18 -5.34
N GLU A 100 0.41 9.79 -6.51
CA GLU A 100 -0.77 9.65 -7.37
C GLU A 100 -0.30 9.17 -8.74
N ASP A 101 -0.96 8.17 -9.31
CA ASP A 101 -0.73 7.75 -10.70
C ASP A 101 -1.63 8.49 -11.71
N ASN A 102 -1.50 8.14 -12.99
CA ASN A 102 -2.31 8.77 -14.05
C ASN A 102 -3.81 8.46 -13.94
N ASN A 103 -4.20 7.37 -13.25
CA ASN A 103 -5.58 7.00 -12.99
C ASN A 103 -6.14 7.65 -11.71
N LYS A 104 -5.37 8.53 -11.07
CA LYS A 104 -5.69 9.16 -9.78
C LYS A 104 -5.68 8.21 -8.60
N ASP A 105 -5.18 7.00 -8.78
CA ASP A 105 -5.02 6.06 -7.67
C ASP A 105 -3.89 6.51 -6.76
N ILE A 106 -4.15 6.41 -5.46
CA ILE A 106 -3.23 6.86 -4.43
C ILE A 106 -2.34 5.71 -3.99
N PHE A 107 -1.07 6.02 -3.81
CA PHE A 107 -0.04 5.11 -3.32
C PHE A 107 0.61 5.68 -2.07
N LEU A 108 0.98 4.79 -1.15
CA LEU A 108 1.69 5.09 0.08
C LEU A 108 3.08 4.45 -0.01
N LEU A 109 4.13 5.26 0.12
CA LEU A 109 5.49 4.75 0.28
C LEU A 109 5.77 4.60 1.77
N ALA A 110 5.95 3.37 2.22
CA ALA A 110 6.31 3.04 3.59
C ALA A 110 7.59 2.21 3.65
N SER A 111 8.19 2.11 4.84
CA SER A 111 9.41 1.33 5.06
C SER A 111 9.27 -0.17 4.75
N SER A 112 8.04 -0.68 4.79
CA SER A 112 7.71 -2.07 4.47
C SER A 112 7.37 -2.29 2.99
N GLY A 113 7.15 -1.23 2.20
CA GLY A 113 6.83 -1.33 0.79
C GLY A 113 5.98 -0.19 0.24
N VAL A 114 5.52 -0.37 -1.01
CA VAL A 114 4.61 0.55 -1.69
C VAL A 114 3.20 -0.04 -1.69
N TYR A 115 2.24 0.70 -1.14
CA TYR A 115 0.86 0.27 -0.99
C TYR A 115 -0.05 1.08 -1.90
N ARG A 116 -0.95 0.44 -2.62
CA ARG A 116 -2.02 1.12 -3.37
C ARG A 116 -3.28 1.17 -2.51
N VAL A 117 -3.93 2.33 -2.43
CA VAL A 117 -5.27 2.43 -1.84
C VAL A 117 -6.28 1.75 -2.76
N VAL A 118 -7.09 0.85 -2.22
CA VAL A 118 -8.05 0.05 -2.98
C VAL A 118 -9.48 0.30 -2.51
N ARG A 119 -10.45 -0.26 -3.24
CA ARG A 119 -11.87 -0.09 -2.94
C ARG A 119 -12.22 -0.70 -1.57
N PRO A 120 -13.14 -0.10 -0.80
CA PRO A 120 -13.47 -0.48 0.58
C PRO A 120 -13.80 -1.96 0.75
N SER A 121 -14.59 -2.54 -0.15
CA SER A 121 -15.00 -3.95 -0.07
C SER A 121 -13.84 -4.96 -0.10
N ARG A 122 -12.69 -4.62 -0.72
CA ARG A 122 -11.50 -5.49 -0.68
C ARG A 122 -10.91 -5.58 0.72
N CYS A 123 -11.11 -4.55 1.55
CA CYS A 123 -10.66 -4.50 2.93
C CYS A 123 -11.77 -4.79 3.94
N ASN A 124 -12.90 -5.38 3.50
CA ASN A 124 -14.11 -5.62 4.32
C ASN A 124 -14.73 -4.34 4.92
N TYR A 125 -14.54 -3.19 4.27
CA TYR A 125 -15.24 -1.95 4.61
C TYR A 125 -16.44 -1.73 3.69
N THR A 126 -17.43 -0.99 4.20
CA THR A 126 -18.64 -0.64 3.46
C THR A 126 -18.55 0.79 2.95
N CYS A 127 -18.94 0.99 1.69
CA CYS A 127 -19.14 2.31 1.13
C CYS A 127 -20.46 2.32 0.35
N ALA A 128 -21.40 3.18 0.76
CA ALA A 128 -22.72 3.27 0.14
C ALA A 128 -22.68 3.72 -1.34
N LYS A 129 -21.57 4.34 -1.76
CA LYS A 129 -21.33 4.76 -3.15
C LYS A 129 -20.57 3.72 -3.97
N GLU A 130 -20.10 2.64 -3.36
CA GLU A 130 -19.38 1.60 -4.08
C GLU A 130 -20.37 0.70 -4.82
N ASN A 131 -20.27 0.68 -6.16
CA ASN A 131 -21.00 -0.27 -6.98
C ASN A 131 -20.29 -1.63 -6.96
N VAL A 132 -20.63 -2.47 -5.99
CA VAL A 132 -20.13 -3.85 -5.94
C VAL A 132 -20.93 -4.69 -6.93
N THR A 133 -20.50 -4.73 -8.19
CA THR A 133 -20.79 -5.92 -8.99
C THR A 133 -20.01 -7.05 -8.37
N ALA A 134 -20.70 -8.06 -7.85
CA ALA A 134 -20.06 -9.24 -7.29
C ALA A 134 -19.18 -9.88 -8.38
N VAL A 135 -17.89 -9.57 -8.37
CA VAL A 135 -16.91 -10.33 -9.13
C VAL A 135 -16.90 -11.69 -8.46
N ALA A 136 -17.57 -12.65 -9.08
CA ALA A 136 -17.47 -14.04 -8.69
C ALA A 136 -15.97 -14.34 -8.58
N THR A 137 -15.55 -14.77 -7.40
CA THR A 137 -14.23 -15.34 -7.20
C THR A 137 -14.02 -16.34 -8.34
N PRO A 138 -13.00 -16.18 -9.21
CA PRO A 138 -12.68 -17.28 -10.09
C PRO A 138 -12.41 -18.47 -9.16
N SER A 139 -13.22 -19.52 -9.30
CA SER A 139 -12.92 -20.81 -8.68
C SER A 139 -11.44 -21.11 -8.94
N PRO A 140 -10.71 -21.72 -7.98
CA PRO A 140 -9.30 -22.02 -8.19
C PRO A 140 -9.17 -22.77 -9.51
N SER A 141 -8.69 -22.07 -10.53
CA SER A 141 -8.43 -22.69 -11.81
C SER A 141 -7.37 -23.72 -11.52
N ALA A 142 -7.68 -24.97 -11.88
CA ALA A 142 -6.75 -26.09 -11.76
C ALA A 142 -5.37 -25.63 -12.20
N SER A 143 -4.38 -25.84 -11.34
CA SER A 143 -2.99 -25.47 -11.60
C SER A 143 -2.62 -25.94 -13.02
N PRO A 144 -2.09 -25.06 -13.88
CA PRO A 144 -1.47 -25.53 -15.10
C PRO A 144 -0.32 -26.43 -14.66
N SER A 145 -0.31 -27.67 -15.16
CA SER A 145 0.81 -28.60 -14.99
C SER A 145 2.11 -27.85 -15.24
N SER A 146 3.01 -27.88 -14.25
CA SER A 146 4.35 -27.33 -14.34
C SER A 146 5.07 -27.89 -15.57
N GLN A 147 5.14 -27.10 -16.64
CA GLN A 147 6.19 -27.33 -17.62
C GLN A 147 7.52 -26.92 -16.98
N PRO A 148 8.52 -27.80 -16.94
CA PRO A 148 9.81 -27.45 -16.37
C PRO A 148 10.40 -26.28 -17.17
N SER A 149 10.74 -25.22 -16.45
CA SER A 149 11.42 -24.06 -17.00
C SER A 149 12.78 -24.49 -17.58
N ARG A 150 12.94 -24.34 -18.90
CA ARG A 150 14.21 -24.56 -19.63
C ARG A 150 15.38 -23.66 -19.20
N LEU A 151 15.22 -22.87 -18.13
CA LEU A 151 16.24 -21.99 -17.59
C LEU A 151 17.27 -22.75 -16.74
N ASN A 152 16.87 -23.83 -16.06
CA ASN A 152 17.77 -24.58 -15.18
C ASN A 152 18.81 -25.42 -15.98
N ASP A 153 18.43 -25.91 -17.16
CA ASP A 153 19.34 -26.64 -18.06
C ASP A 153 20.41 -25.72 -18.69
N ARG A 154 20.08 -24.46 -18.96
CA ARG A 154 21.07 -23.51 -19.49
C ARG A 154 22.12 -23.15 -18.44
N TYR A 155 21.72 -23.02 -17.17
CA TYR A 155 22.64 -22.70 -16.08
C TYR A 155 23.58 -23.87 -15.76
N LYS A 156 23.07 -25.11 -15.75
CA LYS A 156 23.89 -26.31 -15.58
C LYS A 156 24.92 -26.48 -16.70
N ASN A 157 24.53 -26.26 -17.95
CA ASN A 157 25.45 -26.36 -19.08
C ASN A 157 26.53 -25.27 -19.06
N MET A 158 26.19 -24.03 -18.68
CA MET A 158 27.18 -22.96 -18.50
C MET A 158 28.17 -23.25 -17.37
N VAL A 159 27.71 -23.75 -16.22
CA VAL A 159 28.60 -24.10 -15.10
C VAL A 159 29.53 -25.26 -15.48
N LEU A 160 29.05 -26.26 -16.22
CA LEU A 160 29.87 -27.39 -16.68
C LEU A 160 30.97 -26.95 -17.68
N LEU A 161 30.63 -26.04 -18.59
CA LEU A 161 31.56 -25.42 -19.55
C LEU A 161 32.64 -24.59 -18.85
N CYS A 162 32.27 -23.80 -17.84
CA CYS A 162 33.24 -23.01 -17.08
C CYS A 162 34.18 -23.90 -16.25
N SER A 163 33.67 -24.96 -15.61
CA SER A 163 34.49 -25.87 -14.81
C SER A 163 35.48 -26.68 -15.66
N SER A 164 35.06 -27.13 -16.84
CA SER A 164 35.95 -27.88 -17.75
C SER A 164 37.04 -27.00 -18.37
N LEU A 165 36.74 -25.74 -18.68
CA LEU A 165 37.74 -24.78 -19.16
C LEU A 165 38.77 -24.42 -18.07
N LEU A 166 38.32 -24.30 -16.81
CA LEU A 166 39.21 -24.06 -15.67
C LEU A 166 40.16 -25.24 -15.42
N LEU A 167 39.64 -26.47 -15.53
CA LEU A 167 40.43 -27.70 -15.41
C LEU A 167 41.48 -27.83 -16.52
N LEU A 168 41.13 -27.48 -17.76
CA LEU A 168 42.08 -27.46 -18.87
C LEU A 168 43.21 -26.42 -18.64
N LEU A 169 42.86 -25.22 -18.17
CA LEU A 169 43.85 -24.17 -17.88
C LEU A 169 44.81 -24.54 -16.73
N LEU A 170 44.35 -25.32 -15.75
CA LEU A 170 45.18 -25.81 -14.64
C LEU A 170 46.07 -27.00 -15.01
N CYS A 171 45.80 -27.70 -16.12
CA CYS A 171 46.63 -28.80 -16.63
C CYS A 171 47.78 -28.34 -17.55
N PHE A 172 47.88 -27.04 -17.86
CA PHE A 172 48.95 -26.45 -18.67
C PHE A 172 49.91 -25.54 -17.87
N VAL A 173 49.98 -25.73 -16.55
CA VAL A 173 51.00 -25.13 -15.66
C VAL A 173 51.94 -26.20 -15.16
#